data_AF-A0A063Z991-F1
#
_entry.id   AF-A0A063Z991-F1
#
_cell.length_a   1.000
_cell.length_b   1.000
_cell.length_c   1.000
_cell.angle_alpha   90.00
_cell.angle_beta   90.00
_cell.angle_gamma   90.00
#
_symmetry.space_group_name_H-M   'P 1'
#
loop_
_entity.id
_entity.type
_entity.pdbx_description
1 polymer ?
#
loop_
_entity_poly.entity_id
_entity_poly.type
_entity_poly.pdbx_seq_one_letter_code
_entity_poly.pdbx_strand_id
1 'polypeptide(L)'
;MSSAPGAHRSSSLLPAPVHRERERTIGRAVLAEDGKFAGYGVIRRCRSGYKIGSLFAETPEIAEEIFIALSSQVTGEPVYLDTPEPNTAAVALARRHGMSPVFETGRIYTKAIPDLPIREIFGVTSFELG
;
A
#
# COMPACT_ATOMS: atom_id res chain seq x y z
N MET A 1 19.02 47.24 50.93
CA MET A 1 18.52 45.87 50.75
C MET A 1 17.25 45.95 49.91
N SER A 2 17.35 45.72 48.60
CA SER A 2 16.18 45.49 47.74
C SER A 2 16.61 44.49 46.66
N SER A 3 15.99 43.32 46.72
CA SER A 3 16.28 42.11 45.95
C SER A 3 15.53 42.12 44.62
N ALA A 4 16.22 41.70 43.56
CA ALA A 4 15.72 41.57 42.19
C ALA A 4 14.69 40.42 42.04
N PRO A 5 13.75 40.49 41.07
CA PRO A 5 12.83 39.39 40.80
C PRO A 5 13.48 38.32 39.90
N GLY A 6 13.33 37.06 40.30
CA GLY A 6 13.82 35.89 39.57
C GLY A 6 12.99 35.60 38.32
N ALA A 7 13.68 35.39 37.20
CA ALA A 7 13.09 34.93 35.95
C ALA A 7 12.88 33.41 35.99
N HIS A 8 11.62 32.96 35.92
CA HIS A 8 11.28 31.57 35.67
C HIS A 8 11.54 31.22 34.19
N ARG A 9 12.66 30.54 33.90
CA ARG A 9 12.86 29.89 32.60
C ARG A 9 12.19 28.52 32.64
N SER A 10 10.99 28.42 32.06
CA SER A 10 10.37 27.15 31.71
C SER A 10 11.16 26.52 30.56
N SER A 11 12.03 25.56 30.89
CA SER A 11 12.72 24.73 29.91
C SER A 11 11.75 23.66 29.43
N SER A 12 11.00 23.95 28.36
CA SER A 12 10.27 22.91 27.63
C SER A 12 11.30 22.05 26.89
N LEU A 13 11.63 20.89 27.47
CA LEU A 13 12.32 19.82 26.78
C LEU A 13 11.47 19.41 25.58
N LEU A 14 11.98 19.65 24.37
CA LEU A 14 11.47 19.00 23.16
C LEU A 14 11.53 17.49 23.38
N PRO A 15 10.48 16.72 23.08
CA PRO A 15 10.56 15.27 23.20
C PRO A 15 11.69 14.76 22.30
N ALA A 16 12.47 13.81 22.83
CA ALA A 16 13.50 13.10 22.08
C ALA A 16 12.90 12.53 20.78
N PRO A 17 13.68 12.43 19.68
CA PRO A 17 13.18 11.87 18.44
C PRO A 17 12.62 10.48 18.71
N VAL A 18 11.30 10.34 18.57
CA VAL A 18 10.63 9.05 18.57
C VAL A 18 11.34 8.22 17.52
N HIS A 19 11.98 7.13 17.95
CA HIS A 19 12.64 6.20 17.05
C HIS A 19 11.69 5.88 15.90
N ARG A 20 12.01 6.37 14.70
CA ARG A 20 11.25 6.17 13.47
C ARG A 20 11.10 4.67 13.29
N GLU A 21 9.92 4.15 13.58
CA GLU A 21 9.60 2.74 13.47
C GLU A 21 9.96 2.29 12.06
N ARG A 22 10.79 1.24 11.98
CA ARG A 22 11.53 0.85 10.78
C ARG A 22 10.59 0.80 9.57
N GLU A 23 11.06 1.34 8.45
CA GLU A 23 10.47 1.22 7.11
C GLU A 23 10.31 -0.27 6.74
N ARG A 24 9.25 -0.92 7.26
CA ARG A 24 9.03 -2.35 7.09
C ARG A 24 8.09 -2.58 5.92
N THR A 25 8.55 -3.41 5.00
CA THR A 25 7.72 -4.09 4.01
C THR A 25 6.95 -5.20 4.72
N ILE A 26 5.63 -5.27 4.50
CA ILE A 26 4.74 -6.28 5.07
C ILE A 26 4.12 -7.06 3.92
N GLY A 27 4.12 -8.39 4.02
CA GLY A 27 3.46 -9.28 3.08
C GLY A 27 2.27 -9.99 3.74
N ARG A 28 1.23 -10.25 2.95
CA ARG A 28 0.08 -11.07 3.33
C ARG A 28 -0.14 -12.12 2.24
N ALA A 29 -0.31 -13.37 2.64
CA ALA A 29 -0.71 -14.47 1.75
C ALA A 29 -1.99 -15.11 2.28
N VAL A 30 -2.81 -15.64 1.37
CA VAL A 30 -4.04 -16.37 1.65
C VAL A 30 -3.94 -17.76 1.04
N LEU A 31 -4.33 -18.78 1.80
CA LEU A 31 -4.44 -20.15 1.32
C LEU A 31 -5.92 -20.52 1.19
N ALA A 32 -6.26 -21.31 0.18
CA ALA A 32 -7.55 -21.94 0.02
C ALA A 32 -7.73 -23.07 1.04
N GLU A 33 -8.96 -23.59 1.17
CA GLU A 33 -9.29 -24.68 2.09
C GLU A 33 -8.50 -25.96 1.83
N ASP A 34 -8.11 -26.20 0.58
CA ASP A 34 -7.28 -27.34 0.18
C ASP A 34 -5.78 -27.12 0.43
N GLY A 35 -5.42 -26.00 1.06
CA GLY A 35 -4.05 -25.61 1.40
C GLY A 35 -3.25 -25.02 0.23
N LYS A 36 -3.86 -24.87 -0.96
CA LYS A 36 -3.19 -24.19 -2.08
C LYS A 36 -3.16 -22.69 -1.89
N PHE A 37 -2.23 -22.06 -2.56
CA PHE A 37 -2.06 -20.62 -2.50
C PHE A 37 -3.11 -19.91 -3.34
N ALA A 38 -3.89 -19.03 -2.72
CA ALA A 38 -5.03 -18.37 -3.36
C ALA A 38 -4.78 -16.87 -3.65
N GLY A 39 -3.75 -16.28 -3.03
CA GLY A 39 -3.34 -14.91 -3.31
C GLY A 39 -2.28 -14.37 -2.36
N TYR A 40 -1.67 -13.25 -2.74
CA TYR A 40 -0.83 -12.45 -1.86
C TYR A 40 -0.77 -10.99 -2.26
N GLY A 41 -0.30 -10.18 -1.32
CA GLY A 41 0.09 -8.81 -1.59
C GLY A 41 1.20 -8.34 -0.67
N VAL A 42 1.84 -7.26 -1.08
CA VAL A 42 2.91 -6.61 -0.32
C VAL A 42 2.61 -5.13 -0.18
N ILE A 43 2.81 -4.57 1.01
CA ILE A 43 2.76 -3.13 1.26
C ILE A 43 4.13 -2.63 1.73
N ARG A 44 4.57 -1.50 1.17
CA ARG A 44 5.87 -0.89 1.49
C ARG A 44 5.78 0.63 1.53
N ARG A 45 6.64 1.26 2.35
CA ARG A 45 6.80 2.72 2.37
C ARG A 45 7.24 3.21 0.98
N CYS A 46 6.72 4.35 0.54
CA CYS A 46 7.22 5.09 -0.62
C CYS A 46 7.45 6.56 -0.26
N ARG A 47 7.84 7.40 -1.25
CA ARG A 47 8.19 8.82 -1.02
C ARG A 47 7.12 9.58 -0.22
N SER A 48 5.85 9.31 -0.51
CA SER A 48 4.68 9.76 0.23
C SER A 48 3.80 8.54 0.47
N GLY A 49 3.35 8.31 1.71
CA GLY A 49 2.49 7.16 2.06
C GLY A 49 3.11 5.77 1.80
N TYR A 50 2.25 4.83 1.42
CA TYR A 50 2.57 3.42 1.21
C TYR A 50 2.01 2.92 -0.12
N LYS A 51 2.72 1.97 -0.75
CA LYS A 51 2.26 1.33 -1.98
C LYS A 51 1.99 -0.14 -1.74
N ILE A 52 0.82 -0.59 -2.15
CA ILE A 52 0.52 -2.02 -2.31
C ILE A 52 0.98 -2.43 -3.72
N GLY A 53 1.87 -3.41 -3.78
CA GLY A 53 2.45 -3.89 -5.02
C GLY A 53 3.50 -4.98 -4.78
N SER A 54 3.32 -6.20 -5.32
CA SER A 54 2.16 -6.66 -6.08
C SER A 54 0.93 -6.94 -5.20
N LEU A 55 -0.24 -7.09 -5.84
CA LEU A 55 -1.45 -7.70 -5.28
C LEU A 55 -2.02 -8.67 -6.31
N PHE A 56 -1.84 -9.97 -6.06
CA PHE A 56 -2.32 -11.06 -6.92
C PHE A 56 -3.29 -11.95 -6.15
N ALA A 57 -4.38 -12.36 -6.79
CA ALA A 57 -5.39 -13.19 -6.17
C ALA A 57 -6.21 -13.95 -7.21
N GLU A 58 -6.63 -15.16 -6.87
CA GLU A 58 -7.49 -15.99 -7.72
C GLU A 58 -8.91 -15.39 -7.87
N THR A 59 -9.41 -14.68 -6.85
CA THR A 59 -10.74 -14.07 -6.85
C THR A 59 -10.73 -12.63 -6.28
N PRO A 60 -11.76 -11.81 -6.62
CA PRO A 60 -11.92 -10.47 -6.05
C PRO A 60 -12.06 -10.44 -4.54
N GLU A 61 -12.67 -11.46 -3.94
CA GLU A 61 -12.88 -11.58 -2.49
C GLU A 61 -11.54 -11.77 -1.76
N ILE A 62 -10.67 -12.62 -2.32
CA ILE A 62 -9.31 -12.83 -1.77
C ILE A 62 -8.47 -11.55 -1.93
N ALA A 63 -8.58 -10.87 -3.07
CA ALA A 63 -7.90 -9.59 -3.28
C ALA A 63 -8.32 -8.54 -2.25
N GLU A 64 -9.62 -8.47 -1.95
CA GLU A 64 -10.18 -7.57 -0.95
C GLU A 64 -9.72 -7.90 0.47
N GLU A 65 -9.70 -9.18 0.84
CA GLU A 65 -9.15 -9.62 2.13
C GLU A 65 -7.69 -9.17 2.31
N ILE A 66 -6.86 -9.41 1.28
CA ILE A 66 -5.44 -9.03 1.31
C ILE A 66 -5.29 -7.51 1.37
N PHE A 67 -6.06 -6.77 0.56
CA PHE A 67 -6.04 -5.30 0.54
C PHE A 67 -6.38 -4.71 1.91
N ILE A 68 -7.46 -5.18 2.54
CA ILE A 68 -7.88 -4.74 3.88
C ILE A 68 -6.80 -5.06 4.92
N ALA A 69 -6.27 -6.28 4.90
CA ALA A 69 -5.25 -6.72 5.87
C ALA A 69 -3.94 -5.92 5.77
N LEU A 70 -3.54 -5.51 4.57
CA LEU A 70 -2.35 -4.70 4.34
C LEU A 70 -2.58 -3.23 4.65
N SER A 71 -3.69 -2.65 4.19
CA SER A 71 -4.02 -1.24 4.41
C SER A 71 -4.25 -0.92 5.89
N SER A 72 -4.77 -1.86 6.68
CA SER A 72 -4.94 -1.69 8.13
C SER A 72 -3.61 -1.49 8.88
N GLN A 73 -2.48 -1.93 8.31
CA GLN A 73 -1.15 -1.78 8.92
C GLN A 73 -0.62 -0.33 8.88
N VAL A 74 -1.23 0.54 8.06
CA VAL A 74 -0.73 1.89 7.77
C VAL A 74 -1.81 2.95 7.95
N THR A 75 -2.66 2.75 8.95
CA THR A 75 -3.79 3.64 9.25
C THR A 75 -3.36 5.11 9.35
N GLY A 76 -4.08 5.99 8.64
CA GLY A 76 -3.81 7.44 8.63
C GLY A 76 -2.80 7.91 7.59
N GLU A 77 -2.19 7.00 6.83
CA GLU A 77 -1.27 7.33 5.72
C GLU A 77 -1.92 7.04 4.36
N PRO A 78 -1.60 7.81 3.29
CA PRO A 78 -2.07 7.51 1.94
C PRO A 78 -1.60 6.13 1.47
N VAL A 79 -2.51 5.37 0.84
CA VAL A 79 -2.20 4.07 0.21
C VAL A 79 -2.39 4.19 -1.30
N TYR A 80 -1.39 3.71 -2.05
CA TYR A 80 -1.38 3.69 -3.51
C TYR A 80 -1.46 2.25 -4.02
N LEU A 81 -2.26 2.04 -5.05
CA LEU A 81 -2.43 0.77 -5.75
C LEU A 81 -2.55 1.07 -7.24
N ASP A 82 -1.75 0.38 -8.05
CA ASP A 82 -1.81 0.51 -9.51
C ASP A 82 -2.60 -0.66 -10.10
N THR A 83 -3.88 -0.43 -10.37
CA THR A 83 -4.79 -1.44 -10.94
C THR A 83 -4.63 -1.52 -12.46
N PRO A 84 -4.50 -2.71 -13.07
CA PRO A 84 -4.63 -2.83 -14.52
C PRO A 84 -6.07 -2.52 -14.95
N GLU A 85 -6.25 -1.55 -15.84
CA GLU A 85 -7.59 -1.16 -16.34
C GLU A 85 -8.40 -2.32 -16.95
N PRO A 86 -7.80 -3.26 -17.71
CA PRO A 86 -8.53 -4.43 -18.22
C PRO A 86 -9.07 -5.35 -17.12
N ASN A 87 -8.51 -5.30 -15.91
CA ASN A 87 -9.07 -5.98 -14.75
C ASN A 87 -10.12 -5.09 -14.07
N THR A 88 -11.35 -5.14 -14.58
CA THR A 88 -12.48 -4.37 -14.04
C THR A 88 -12.78 -4.67 -12.57
N ALA A 89 -12.47 -5.87 -12.08
CA ALA A 89 -12.60 -6.22 -10.66
C ALA A 89 -11.57 -5.50 -9.79
N ALA A 90 -10.35 -5.31 -10.29
CA ALA A 90 -9.32 -4.50 -9.62
C ALA A 90 -9.71 -3.03 -9.54
N VAL A 91 -10.22 -2.47 -10.64
CA VAL A 91 -10.74 -1.09 -10.66
C VAL A 91 -11.92 -0.95 -9.69
N ALA A 92 -12.82 -1.94 -9.64
CA ALA A 92 -13.95 -1.95 -8.72
C ALA A 92 -13.50 -2.04 -7.26
N LEU A 93 -12.47 -2.83 -6.93
CA LEU A 93 -11.87 -2.89 -5.60
C LEU A 93 -11.39 -1.50 -5.15
N ALA A 94 -10.58 -0.82 -5.99
CA ALA A 94 -10.07 0.51 -5.69
C ALA A 94 -11.21 1.52 -5.43
N ARG A 95 -12.26 1.49 -6.27
CA ARG A 95 -13.44 2.35 -6.10
C ARG A 95 -14.22 2.05 -4.82
N ARG A 96 -14.45 0.77 -4.47
CA ARG A 96 -15.16 0.38 -3.24
C ARG A 96 -14.46 0.89 -1.98
N HIS A 97 -13.12 0.95 -2.00
CA HIS A 97 -12.32 1.48 -0.89
C HIS A 97 -12.05 2.99 -0.98
N GLY A 98 -12.80 3.73 -1.81
CA GLY A 98 -12.74 5.19 -1.87
C GLY A 98 -11.43 5.74 -2.44
N MET A 99 -10.70 4.94 -3.21
CA MET A 99 -9.48 5.42 -3.88
C MET A 99 -9.84 6.32 -5.06
N SER A 100 -9.05 7.38 -5.23
CA SER A 100 -9.17 8.30 -6.36
C SER A 100 -8.04 8.06 -7.36
N PRO A 101 -8.29 8.13 -8.68
CA PRO A 101 -7.23 8.11 -9.67
C PRO A 101 -6.27 9.28 -9.46
N VAL A 102 -4.96 8.99 -9.46
CA VAL A 102 -3.92 10.02 -9.31
C VAL A 102 -3.06 10.16 -10.57
N PHE A 103 -3.00 9.11 -11.39
CA PHE A 103 -2.23 9.04 -12.63
C PHE A 103 -2.68 7.81 -13.44
N GLU A 104 -2.49 7.86 -14.75
CA GLU A 104 -2.76 6.74 -15.67
C GLU A 104 -1.55 6.52 -16.57
N THR A 105 -1.26 5.26 -16.90
CA THR A 105 -0.22 4.90 -17.85
C THR A 105 -0.63 3.68 -18.67
N GLY A 106 -0.17 3.62 -19.91
CA GLY A 106 -0.39 2.50 -20.81
C GLY A 106 0.79 1.53 -20.78
N ARG A 107 0.50 0.22 -20.66
CA ARG A 107 1.50 -0.82 -20.92
C ARG A 107 1.63 -1.02 -22.44
N ILE A 108 2.82 -0.78 -22.98
CA ILE A 108 3.11 -0.88 -24.41
C ILE A 108 4.02 -2.10 -24.66
N TYR A 109 3.71 -2.87 -25.70
CA TYR A 109 4.51 -4.01 -26.14
C TYR A 109 5.04 -3.75 -27.55
N THR A 110 6.33 -3.99 -27.78
CA THR A 110 6.95 -3.91 -29.13
C THR A 110 6.69 -5.17 -29.97
N LYS A 111 6.18 -6.22 -29.33
CA LYS A 111 5.80 -7.51 -29.93
C LYS A 111 4.36 -7.84 -29.53
N ALA A 112 3.94 -9.07 -29.78
CA ALA A 112 2.67 -9.58 -29.27
C ALA A 112 2.56 -9.39 -27.75
N ILE A 113 1.34 -9.12 -27.29
CA ILE A 113 1.01 -9.03 -25.87
C ILE A 113 1.26 -10.42 -25.24
N PRO A 114 2.01 -10.53 -24.13
CA PRO A 114 2.20 -11.79 -23.44
C PRO A 114 0.87 -12.29 -22.87
N ASP A 115 0.71 -13.61 -22.85
CA ASP A 115 -0.42 -14.26 -22.19
C ASP A 115 -0.24 -14.17 -20.67
N LEU A 116 -0.89 -13.18 -20.07
CA LEU A 116 -0.85 -12.93 -18.62
C LEU A 116 -2.23 -13.21 -18.02
N PRO A 117 -2.30 -13.76 -16.79
CA PRO A 117 -3.56 -13.95 -16.08
C PRO A 117 -4.07 -12.61 -15.54
N ILE A 118 -4.43 -11.67 -16.42
CA ILE A 118 -4.75 -10.27 -16.07
C ILE A 118 -5.87 -10.16 -15.04
N ARG A 119 -6.81 -11.11 -15.07
CA ARG A 119 -7.93 -11.23 -14.11
C ARG A 119 -7.48 -11.49 -12.67
N GLU A 120 -6.28 -12.02 -12.48
CA GLU A 120 -5.69 -12.33 -11.17
C GLU A 120 -4.73 -11.23 -10.69
N ILE A 121 -4.51 -10.19 -11.50
CA ILE A 121 -3.63 -9.06 -11.17
C ILE A 121 -4.48 -7.88 -10.71
N PHE A 122 -4.50 -7.65 -9.38
CA PHE A 122 -5.23 -6.54 -8.77
C PHE A 122 -4.33 -5.33 -8.51
N GLY A 123 -3.03 -5.54 -8.40
CA GLY A 123 -2.01 -4.50 -8.30
C GLY A 123 -0.72 -4.94 -8.96
N VAL A 124 -0.22 -4.16 -9.93
CA VAL A 124 1.08 -4.43 -10.57
C VAL A 124 2.22 -4.35 -9.56
N THR A 125 3.31 -5.08 -9.78
CA THR A 125 4.47 -5.08 -8.86
C THR A 125 5.12 -3.71 -8.83
N SER A 126 5.43 -3.19 -10.02
CA SER A 126 5.95 -1.85 -10.26
C SER A 126 5.79 -1.49 -11.74
N PHE A 127 6.00 -0.22 -12.10
CA PHE A 127 5.96 0.17 -13.51
C PHE A 127 7.15 -0.38 -14.32
N GLU A 128 8.30 -0.55 -13.66
CA GLU A 128 9.54 -1.04 -14.26
C GLU A 128 9.50 -2.54 -14.51
N LEU A 129 8.87 -3.31 -13.62
CA LEU A 129 8.90 -4.78 -13.65
C LEU A 129 7.60 -5.39 -14.19
N GLY A 130 6.46 -4.72 -14.01
CA GLY A 130 5.14 -5.35 -14.18
C GLY A 130 4.67 -6.06 -12.93
#